data_AF-A0A7J7NRY0-F1
#
_entry.id   AF-A0A7J7NRY0-F1
#
_cell.length_a   1.000
_cell.length_b   1.000
_cell.length_c   1.000
_cell.angle_alpha   90.00
_cell.angle_beta   90.00
_cell.angle_gamma   90.00
#
_symmetry.space_group_name_H-M   'P 1'
#
loop_
_entity.id
_entity.type
_entity.pdbx_description
1 polymer ?
#
loop_
_entity_poly.entity_id
_entity_poly.type
_entity_poly.pdbx_seq_one_letter_code
_entity_poly.pdbx_strand_id
1 'polypeptide(L)' 'MADSLTCRVRTSPRHFQMTSYGRIDSVNIKDGTYSCRWWQTMGIPCEHGVRALDLANVNPTPHVSEYFT' A
#
# COMPACT_ATOMS: atom_id res chain seq x y z
N MET A 1 -21.82 7.62 0.29
CA MET A 1 -21.05 7.38 1.53
C MET A 1 -19.63 7.07 1.10
N ALA A 2 -18.69 8.00 1.32
CA ALA A 2 -17.31 7.83 0.86
C ALA A 2 -16.58 6.85 1.79
N ASP A 3 -16.49 5.59 1.38
CA ASP A 3 -15.68 4.58 2.06
C ASP A 3 -14.21 4.91 1.84
N SER A 4 -13.72 5.81 2.69
CA SER A 4 -12.43 6.47 2.53
C SER A 4 -11.35 5.52 3.05
N LEU A 5 -10.33 5.23 2.23
CA LEU A 5 -9.10 4.56 2.69
C LEU A 5 -8.52 5.35 3.86
N THR A 6 -8.62 4.79 5.06
CA THR A 6 -8.14 5.42 6.29
C THR A 6 -6.98 4.61 6.84
N CYS A 7 -5.81 5.23 6.91
CA CYS A 7 -4.68 4.65 7.64
C CYS A 7 -4.94 4.86 9.13
N ARG A 8 -5.12 3.76 9.87
CA ARG A 8 -5.41 3.85 11.31
C ARG A 8 -4.18 3.66 12.18
N VAL A 9 -3.18 2.91 11.71
CA VAL A 9 -1.99 2.60 12.52
C VAL A 9 -0.74 2.58 11.65
N ARG A 10 0.21 3.46 11.98
CA ARG A 10 1.59 3.37 11.52
C ARG A 10 2.34 2.51 12.53
N THR A 11 2.39 1.21 12.28
CA THR A 11 3.11 0.24 13.15
C THR A 11 4.64 0.44 13.10
N SER A 12 5.16 0.93 11.98
CA SER A 12 6.56 1.34 11.85
C SER A 12 6.71 2.38 10.74
N PRO A 13 7.90 3.00 10.53
CA PRO A 13 8.13 3.89 9.39
C PRO A 13 7.80 3.30 8.02
N ARG A 14 7.78 1.96 7.90
CA ARG A 14 7.57 1.25 6.62
C ARG A 14 6.45 0.21 6.68
N HIS A 15 5.72 0.14 7.80
CA HIS A 15 4.59 -0.76 8.01
C HIS A 15 3.33 0.03 8.35
N PHE A 16 2.30 -0.14 7.52
CA PHE A 16 1.03 0.55 7.63
C PHE A 16 -0.11 -0.45 7.74
N GLN A 17 -1.11 -0.11 8.54
CA GLN A 17 -2.42 -0.77 8.52
C GLN A 17 -3.45 0.17 7.91
N MET A 18 -3.99 -0.24 6.77
CA MET A 18 -5.00 0.47 6.01
C MET A 18 -6.36 -0.15 6.30
N THR A 19 -7.36 0.66 6.58
CA THR A 19 -8.76 0.22 6.65
C THR A 19 -9.48 0.60 5.37
N SER A 20 -10.07 -0.39 4.71
CA SER A 20 -10.88 -0.22 3.50
C SER A 20 -12.08 -1.16 3.54
N TYR A 21 -13.29 -0.67 3.28
CA TYR A 21 -14.51 -1.49 3.21
C TYR A 21 -14.70 -2.44 4.43
N GLY A 22 -14.36 -1.99 5.63
CA GLY A 22 -14.44 -2.79 6.87
C GLY A 22 -13.35 -3.86 7.04
N ARG A 23 -12.38 -3.95 6.13
CA ARG A 23 -11.20 -4.83 6.22
C ARG A 23 -9.95 -4.05 6.61
N ILE A 24 -9.03 -4.73 7.27
CA ILE A 24 -7.72 -4.18 7.64
C ILE A 24 -6.65 -4.88 6.80
N ASP A 25 -5.97 -4.11 5.96
CA ASP A 25 -4.88 -4.55 5.12
C ASP A 25 -3.54 -4.06 5.70
N SER A 26 -2.63 -4.97 5.96
CA SER A 26 -1.22 -4.65 6.23
C SER A 26 -0.45 -4.39 4.93
N VAL A 27 0.36 -3.34 4.98
CA VAL A 27 1.24 -2.87 3.91
C VAL A 27 2.67 -2.74 4.44
N ASN A 28 3.60 -3.45 3.80
CA ASN A 28 5.03 -3.29 3.98
C ASN A 28 5.66 -2.75 2.70
N ILE A 29 6.00 -1.46 2.73
CA ILE A 29 6.57 -0.76 1.57
C ILE A 29 8.05 -1.09 1.32
N LYS A 30 8.78 -1.65 2.30
CA LYS A 30 10.18 -2.06 2.08
C LYS A 30 10.24 -3.31 1.22
N ASP A 31 9.42 -4.29 1.58
CA ASP A 31 9.50 -5.62 0.98
C ASP A 31 8.45 -5.79 -0.15
N GLY A 32 7.72 -4.73 -0.50
CA GLY A 32 6.66 -4.76 -1.51
C GLY A 32 5.56 -5.77 -1.18
N THR A 33 5.31 -6.01 0.12
CA THR A 33 4.39 -7.06 0.58
C THR A 33 3.10 -6.47 1.12
N TYR A 34 2.00 -7.03 0.62
CA TYR A 34 0.64 -6.58 0.86
C TYR A 34 -0.22 -7.75 1.27
N SER A 35 -1.04 -7.55 2.29
CA SER A 35 -2.08 -8.53 2.65
C SER A 35 -3.12 -8.74 1.54
N CYS A 36 -3.44 -7.70 0.77
CA CYS A 36 -4.33 -7.80 -0.40
C CYS A 36 -3.69 -8.52 -1.61
N ARG A 37 -2.38 -8.79 -1.57
CA ARG A 37 -1.56 -9.46 -2.59
C ARG A 37 -1.54 -8.86 -4.00
N TRP A 38 -2.26 -7.77 -4.23
CA TRP A 38 -2.39 -7.13 -5.54
C TRP A 38 -1.03 -6.82 -6.17
N TRP A 39 -0.11 -6.20 -5.43
CA TRP A 39 1.20 -5.86 -5.96
C TRP A 39 2.02 -7.12 -6.31
N GLN A 40 1.91 -8.19 -5.53
CA GLN A 40 2.60 -9.45 -5.85
C GLN A 40 2.06 -10.11 -7.12
N THR A 41 0.78 -9.90 -7.45
CA THR A 41 0.14 -10.46 -8.65
C THR A 41 0.31 -9.57 -9.87
N MET A 42 0.16 -8.26 -9.70
CA MET A 42 0.09 -7.30 -10.80
C MET A 42 1.41 -6.57 -11.05
N GLY A 43 2.36 -6.63 -10.12
CA GLY A 43 3.60 -5.85 -10.20
C GLY A 43 3.43 -4.34 -9.97
N ILE A 44 2.22 -3.88 -9.63
CA ILE A 44 1.94 -2.46 -9.37
C ILE A 44 1.30 -2.26 -7.99
N PRO A 45 1.59 -1.17 -7.26
CA PRO A 45 0.94 -0.88 -5.98
C PRO A 45 -0.58 -0.74 -6.14
N CYS A 46 -1.36 -1.39 -5.27
CA CYS A 46 -2.79 -1.12 -5.14
C CYS A 46 -3.05 0.23 -4.48
N GLU A 47 -4.32 0.62 -4.36
CA GLU A 47 -4.76 1.83 -3.67
C GLU A 47 -4.27 1.91 -2.22
N HIS A 48 -4.15 0.78 -1.51
CA HIS A 48 -3.55 0.73 -0.16
C HIS A 48 -2.06 1.03 -0.19
N GLY A 49 -1.35 0.53 -1.21
CA GLY A 49 0.07 0.76 -1.39
C GLY A 49 0.41 2.17 -1.78
N VAL A 50 -0.35 2.74 -2.71
CA VAL A 50 -0.23 4.16 -3.08
C VAL A 50 -0.44 5.05 -1.85
N ARG A 51 -1.47 4.77 -1.03
CA ARG A 51 -1.68 5.54 0.19
C ARG A 51 -0.57 5.36 1.23
N ALA A 52 -0.01 4.16 1.37
CA ALA A 52 1.09 3.91 2.29
C ALA A 52 2.38 4.64 1.85
N LEU A 53 2.64 4.66 0.54
CA LEU A 53 3.77 5.38 -0.06
C LEU A 53 3.62 6.89 0.13
N ASP A 54 2.43 7.43 -0.10
CA ASP A 54 2.09 8.84 0.15
C ASP A 54 2.33 9.22 1.63
N LEU A 55 1.80 8.43 2.58
CA LEU A 55 2.01 8.66 4.02
C LEU A 55 3.46 8.49 4.46
N ALA A 56 4.24 7.69 3.74
CA ALA A 56 5.67 7.52 3.96
C ALA A 56 6.53 8.58 3.24
N ASN A 57 5.91 9.45 2.43
CA ASN A 57 6.59 10.39 1.54
C ASN A 57 7.64 9.70 0.65
N VAL A 58 7.27 8.54 0.08
CA VAL A 58 8.11 7.72 -0.81
C VAL A 58 7.57 7.81 -2.23
N ASN A 59 8.46 7.99 -3.20
CA ASN A 59 8.11 7.97 -4.61
C ASN A 59 7.54 6.58 -4.99
N PRO A 60 6.35 6.47 -5.59
CA PRO A 60 5.78 5.19 -6.01
C PRO A 60 6.39 4.60 -7.28
N THR A 61 7.05 5.39 -8.14
CA THR A 61 7.60 4.90 -9.42
C THR A 61 8.56 3.71 -9.28
N PRO A 62 9.52 3.69 -8.32
CA PRO A 62 10.42 2.54 -8.12
C PRO A 62 9.73 1.26 -7.62
N HIS A 63 8.45 1.37 -7.23
CA HIS A 63 7.64 0.27 -6.74
C HIS A 63 6.74 -0.33 -7.82
N VAL A 64 6.73 0.27 -9.02
CA VAL A 64 6.10 -0.30 -10.21
C VAL A 64 7.09 -1.28 -10.86
N SER A 65 6.60 -2.45 -11.23
CA SER A 65 7.40 -3.46 -11.92
C SER A 65 7.93 -2.93 -13.25
N GLU A 66 9.16 -3.34 -13.59
CA GLU A 66 9.83 -2.99 -14.84
C GLU A 66 9.02 -3.33 -16.11
N TYR A 67 8.10 -4.29 -16.02
CA TYR A 67 7.20 -4.62 -17.14
C TYR A 67 6.28 -3.46 -17.56
N PHE A 68 6.13 -2.44 -16.72
CA PHE A 68 5.24 -1.29 -16.95
C PHE A 68 6.00 0.04 -17.09
N THR A 69 7.34 0.04 -17.17
CA THR A 69 8.20 1.24 -17.26
C THR A 69 9.07 1.21 -18.50
#